data_AF-A0A7J9JDE0-F1
#
_entry.id   AF-A0A7J9JDE0-F1
#
_cell.length_a   1.000
_cell.length_b   1.000
_cell.length_c   1.000
_cell.angle_alpha   90.00
_cell.angle_beta   90.00
_cell.angle_gamma   90.00
#
_symmetry.space_group_name_H-M   'P 1'
#
loop_
_entity.id
_entity.type
_entity.pdbx_description
1 polymer ?
#
loop_
_entity_poly.entity_id
_entity_poly.type
_entity_poly.pdbx_seq_one_letter_code
_entity_poly.pdbx_strand_id
1 'polypeptide(L)' 'MGNQLPNITIIDQDHAISKAIGEFFPDSCHKLCFWHISRNAHSHLGNLNENVDFHALFHKCMQGYEFEIEFEKTWENDK' A
#
# COMPACT_ATOMS: atom_id res chain seq x y z
N MET A 1 29.12 1.52 3.83
CA MET A 1 27.67 1.35 3.66
C MET A 1 27.50 0.62 2.33
N GLY A 2 27.31 -0.70 2.39
CA GLY A 2 27.57 -1.63 1.28
C GLY A 2 26.54 -1.55 0.14
N ASN A 3 26.96 -2.05 -1.03
CA ASN A 3 26.21 -2.20 -2.29
C ASN A 3 24.96 -3.11 -2.19
N GLN A 4 24.17 -3.01 -1.13
CA GLN A 4 22.98 -3.81 -0.96
C GLN A 4 21.78 -3.03 -1.48
N LEU A 5 21.14 -3.55 -2.52
CA LEU A 5 19.90 -2.99 -3.03
C LEU A 5 18.83 -3.10 -1.93
N PRO A 6 17.97 -2.09 -1.75
CA PRO A 6 16.90 -2.15 -0.77
C PRO A 6 15.94 -3.29 -1.12
N ASN A 7 15.70 -4.19 -0.16
CA ASN A 7 14.77 -5.31 -0.33
C ASN A 7 13.32 -4.84 -0.53
N ILE A 8 12.97 -3.67 0.02
CA ILE A 8 11.63 -3.07 -0.08
C ILE A 8 11.79 -1.59 -0.40
N THR A 9 11.10 -1.13 -1.44
CA THR A 9 11.03 0.29 -1.81
C THR A 9 9.59 0.77 -1.60
N ILE A 10 9.41 1.73 -0.70
CA ILE A 10 8.11 2.35 -0.44
C ILE A 10 8.00 3.60 -1.31
N ILE A 11 7.04 3.62 -2.23
CA ILE A 11 6.91 4.66 -3.25
C ILE A 11 5.57 5.36 -3.19
N ASP A 12 5.53 6.59 -3.67
CA ASP A 12 4.27 7.19 -4.10
C ASP A 12 3.80 6.54 -5.42
N GLN A 13 2.56 6.79 -5.79
CA GLN A 13 1.99 6.29 -7.05
C GLN A 13 2.40 7.19 -8.24
N ASP A 14 3.66 7.61 -8.28
CA ASP A 14 4.20 8.42 -9.37
C ASP A 14 4.74 7.51 -10.49
N HIS A 15 4.30 7.79 -11.71
CA HIS A 15 4.64 6.96 -12.87
C HIS A 15 6.14 7.06 -13.24
N ALA A 16 6.75 8.23 -13.06
CA ALA A 16 8.18 8.40 -13.33
C ALA A 16 9.03 7.67 -12.29
N ILE A 17 8.63 7.70 -11.01
CA ILE A 17 9.30 6.97 -9.93
C ILE A 17 9.17 5.46 -10.14
N SER A 18 7.97 4.97 -10.48
CA SER A 18 7.75 3.55 -10.79
C SER A 18 8.63 3.08 -11.95
N LYS A 19 8.73 3.88 -13.02
CA LYS A 19 9.59 3.57 -14.17
C LYS A 19 11.08 3.54 -13.81
N ALA A 20 11.57 4.56 -13.10
CA ALA A 20 12.97 4.62 -12.70
C ALA A 20 13.36 3.43 -11.82
N ILE A 21 12.48 3.02 -10.90
CA ILE A 21 12.77 1.89 -10.01
C ILE A 21 12.77 0.57 -10.79
N GLY A 22 11.88 0.38 -11.75
CA GLY A 22 11.94 -0.80 -12.64
C GLY A 22 13.25 -0.87 -13.43
N GLU A 23 13.86 0.27 -13.76
CA GLU A 23 15.14 0.35 -14.47
C GLU A 23 16.36 0.15 -13.54
N PHE A 24 16.35 0.71 -12.33
CA PHE A 24 17.52 0.75 -11.43
C PHE A 24 17.47 -0.24 -10.26
N PHE A 25 16.28 -0.72 -9.87
CA PHE A 25 16.06 -1.62 -8.74
C PHE A 25 15.05 -2.74 -9.08
N PRO A 26 15.25 -3.51 -10.17
CA PRO A 26 14.29 -4.50 -10.65
C PRO A 26 14.00 -5.63 -9.64
N ASP A 27 14.95 -5.93 -8.75
CA ASP A 27 14.82 -6.98 -7.74
C ASP A 27 14.19 -6.50 -6.42
N SER A 28 13.84 -5.21 -6.31
CA SER A 28 13.23 -4.66 -5.10
C SER A 28 11.71 -4.89 -5.07
N CYS A 29 11.17 -5.18 -3.89
CA CYS A 29 9.72 -5.25 -3.71
C CYS A 29 9.14 -3.83 -3.59
N HIS A 30 8.32 -3.43 -4.55
CA HIS A 30 7.68 -2.10 -4.54
C HIS A 30 6.38 -2.13 -3.73
N LYS A 31 6.27 -1.26 -2.74
CA LYS A 31 5.04 -1.08 -1.95
C LYS A 31 4.58 0.37 -2.06
N LEU A 32 3.28 0.58 -2.14
CA LEU A 32 2.72 1.93 -2.07
C LEU A 32 2.82 2.46 -0.64
N CYS A 33 3.11 3.76 -0.53
CA CYS A 33 3.21 4.44 0.76
C CYS A 33 1.82 4.53 1.43
N PHE A 34 1.65 3.83 2.54
CA PHE A 34 0.43 3.85 3.35
C PHE A 34 -0.07 5.26 3.65
N TRP A 35 0.83 6.17 4.01
CA TRP A 35 0.48 7.54 4.33
C TRP A 35 -0.10 8.29 3.13
N HIS A 36 0.48 8.10 1.94
CA HIS A 36 -0.03 8.69 0.70
C HIS A 36 -1.40 8.12 0.33
N ILE A 37 -1.58 6.80 0.43
CA ILE A 37 -2.88 6.15 0.19
C ILE A 37 -3.92 6.68 1.18
N SER A 38 -3.60 6.76 2.46
CA SER A 38 -4.50 7.26 3.49
C SER A 38 -4.89 8.72 3.25
N ARG A 39 -3.93 9.57 2.88
CA ARG A 39 -4.19 10.97 2.56
C ARG A 39 -5.07 11.13 1.31
N ASN A 40 -4.81 10.32 0.28
CA ASN A 40 -5.61 10.32 -0.95
C ASN A 40 -7.02 9.78 -0.71
N ALA A 41 -7.16 8.73 0.09
CA ALA A 41 -8.47 8.21 0.50
C ALA A 41 -9.25 9.30 1.24
N HIS A 42 -8.61 9.95 2.20
CA HIS A 42 -9.25 11.02 2.98
C HIS A 42 -9.82 12.14 2.11
N SER A 43 -9.12 12.55 1.03
CA SER A 43 -9.62 13.61 0.14
C SER A 43 -10.80 13.20 -0.76
N HIS A 44 -11.05 11.90 -0.95
CA HIS A 44 -12.04 11.41 -1.91
C HIS A 44 -13.24 10.69 -1.27
N LEU A 45 -13.14 10.27 -0.01
CA LEU A 45 -14.15 9.43 0.65
C LEU A 45 -15.32 10.21 1.28
N GLY A 46 -15.25 11.54 1.36
CA GLY A 46 -16.35 12.38 1.83
C GLY A 46 -16.85 11.97 3.23
N ASN A 47 -18.16 11.75 3.38
CA ASN A 47 -18.80 11.37 4.65
C ASN A 47 -18.30 10.03 5.21
N LEU A 48 -17.71 9.16 4.37
CA LEU A 48 -17.17 7.88 4.82
C LEU A 48 -15.94 8.07 5.72
N ASN A 49 -15.29 9.25 5.67
CA ASN A 49 -14.24 9.63 6.61
C ASN A 49 -14.71 9.73 8.06
N GLU A 50 -16.01 9.84 8.32
CA GLU A 50 -16.56 9.89 9.68
C GLU A 50 -17.01 8.50 10.17
N ASN A 51 -17.02 7.50 9.28
CA ASN A 51 -17.46 6.15 9.61
C ASN A 51 -16.33 5.35 10.27
N VAL A 52 -16.49 5.06 11.56
CA VAL A 52 -15.51 4.32 12.37
C VAL A 52 -15.33 2.87 11.90
N ASP A 53 -16.42 2.20 11.52
CA ASP A 53 -16.37 0.82 11.01
C ASP A 53 -15.62 0.75 9.69
N PHE A 54 -15.83 1.74 8.81
CA PHE A 54 -15.07 1.87 7.58
C PHE A 54 -13.57 2.06 7.87
N HIS A 55 -13.20 2.96 8.79
CA HIS A 55 -11.79 3.16 9.14
C HIS A 55 -11.15 1.89 9.70
N ALA A 56 -11.88 1.13 10.52
CA ALA A 56 -11.39 -0.14 11.04
C ALA A 56 -11.12 -1.15 9.91
N LEU A 57 -12.05 -1.28 8.96
CA LEU A 57 -11.89 -2.15 7.79
C LEU A 57 -10.78 -1.67 6.86
N PHE A 58 -10.72 -0.37 6.57
CA PHE A 58 -9.70 0.25 5.73
C PHE A 58 -8.30 0.04 6.32
N HIS A 59 -8.13 0.27 7.62
CA HIS A 59 -6.88 0.03 8.31
C HIS A 59 -6.50 -1.46 8.32
N LYS A 60 -7.47 -2.35 8.56
CA LYS A 60 -7.28 -3.82 8.48
C LYS A 60 -6.80 -4.24 7.10
N CYS A 61 -7.39 -3.72 6.03
CA CYS A 61 -6.96 -4.00 4.66
C CYS A 61 -5.53 -3.52 4.39
N MET A 62 -5.18 -2.33 4.88
CA MET A 62 -3.90 -1.69 4.59
C MET A 62 -2.71 -2.22 5.39
N GLN A 63 -2.94 -2.74 6.60
CA GLN A 63 -1.87 -3.17 7.52
C GLN A 63 -1.98 -4.63 7.97
N GLY A 64 -3.12 -5.30 7.70
CA GLY A 64 -3.39 -6.63 8.24
C GLY A 64 -2.69 -7.77 7.51
N TYR A 65 -2.09 -7.51 6.35
CA TYR A 65 -1.62 -8.57 5.45
C TYR A 65 -0.24 -8.24 4.88
N GLU A 66 0.69 -9.18 4.99
CA GLU A 66 2.03 -9.04 4.42
C GLU A 66 2.08 -9.58 2.99
N PHE A 67 1.23 -10.57 2.69
CA PHE A 67 1.13 -11.21 1.39
C PHE A 67 -0.26 -11.06 0.77
N GLU A 68 -0.31 -10.93 -0.56
CA GLU A 68 -1.54 -10.87 -1.35
C GLU A 68 -2.47 -12.05 -1.06
N ILE A 69 -1.91 -13.27 -0.91
CA ILE A 69 -2.69 -14.48 -0.61
C ILE A 69 -3.41 -14.37 0.74
N GLU A 70 -2.80 -13.73 1.74
CA GLU A 70 -3.44 -13.55 3.06
C GLU A 70 -4.57 -12.52 2.99
N PHE A 71 -4.34 -11.45 2.23
CA PHE A 71 -5.37 -10.44 1.94
C PHE A 71 -6.57 -11.08 1.24
N GLU A 72 -6.35 -11.77 0.10
CA GLU A 72 -7.43 -12.36 -0.70
C GLU A 72 -8.24 -13.40 0.09
N LYS A 73 -7.56 -14.29 0.82
CA LYS A 73 -8.25 -15.27 1.68
C LYS A 73 -9.11 -14.59 2.73
N THR A 74 -8.62 -13.51 3.36
CA THR A 74 -9.40 -12.85 4.39
C THR A 74 -10.55 -12.06 3.80
N TRP A 75 -10.34 -11.43 2.64
CA TRP A 75 -11.36 -10.72 1.89
C TRP A 75 -12.52 -11.63 1.47
N GLU A 76 -12.24 -12.86 1.05
CA GLU A 76 -13.28 -13.84 0.73
C GLU A 76 -14.06 -14.32 1.96
N ASN A 77 -13.42 -14.36 3.12
CA ASN A 77 -14.03 -14.81 4.38
C ASN A 77 -14.82 -13.71 5.11
N ASP A 78 -14.48 -12.44 4.89
CA ASP A 78 -15.14 -11.27 5.50
C ASP A 78 -16.34 -10.74 4.65
N LYS A 79 -16.73 -11.45 3.58
CA LYS A 79 -17.92 -11.15 2.76
C LYS A 79 -19.25 -11.43 3.45
#